data_AF-A0AAW5MU94-F1
#
_entry.id   AF-A0AAW5MU94-F1
#
_cell.length_a   1.000
_cell.length_b   1.000
_cell.length_c   1.000
_cell.angle_alpha   90.00
_cell.angle_beta   90.00
_cell.angle_gamma   90.00
#
_symmetry.space_group_name_H-M   'P 1'
#
loop_
_entity.id
_entity.type
_entity.pdbx_description
1 polymer ?
#
loop_
_entity_poly.entity_id
_entity_poly.type
_entity_poly.pdbx_seq_one_letter_code
_entity_poly.pdbx_strand_id
1 'polypeptide(L)'
;LSLAAISGQAVKTMADQHFKQVLWNWAFCATPLFDSKGRLTGTIALACPVEQTTAADLPLTLAIAREVGNLLLTDSLLAETNRHL
;
A
#
# COMPACT_ATOMS: atom_id res chain seq x y z
N LEU A 1 8.20 4.36 8.80
CA LEU A 1 7.11 4.72 7.86
C LEU A 1 7.64 4.56 6.44
N SER A 2 6.85 3.98 5.54
CA SER A 2 7.19 3.86 4.11
C SER A 2 7.04 5.23 3.42
N LEU A 3 7.71 5.45 2.28
CA LEU A 3 7.58 6.69 1.50
C LEU A 3 6.11 6.93 1.07
N ALA A 4 5.41 5.85 0.69
CA ALA A 4 3.99 5.88 0.32
C ALA A 4 3.09 6.34 1.49
N ALA A 5 3.43 5.97 2.73
CA ALA A 5 2.72 6.45 3.92
C ALA A 5 2.98 7.93 4.21
N ILE A 6 4.19 8.43 3.93
CA ILE A 6 4.55 9.84 4.13
C ILE A 6 3.87 10.72 3.07
N SER A 7 3.82 10.26 1.82
CA SER A 7 3.19 11.00 0.71
C SER A 7 1.67 10.87 0.67
N GLY A 8 1.10 9.88 1.36
CA GLY A 8 -0.34 9.60 1.38
C GLY A 8 -0.89 9.01 0.08
N GLN A 9 -0.03 8.53 -0.82
CA GLN A 9 -0.42 8.00 -2.13
C GLN A 9 0.43 6.80 -2.54
N ALA A 10 -0.02 6.10 -3.59
CA ALA A 10 0.75 5.00 -4.18
C ALA A 10 2.09 5.54 -4.74
N VAL A 11 3.19 4.89 -4.38
CA VAL A 11 4.55 5.28 -4.81
C VAL A 11 5.31 4.06 -5.31
N LYS A 12 6.09 4.27 -6.37
CA LYS A 12 7.10 3.33 -6.85
C LYS A 12 8.49 3.93 -6.70
N THR A 13 9.43 3.16 -6.16
CA THR A 13 10.86 3.50 -6.14
C THR A 13 11.66 2.33 -6.71
N MET A 14 12.71 2.62 -7.46
CA MET A 14 13.54 1.59 -8.08
C MET A 14 14.99 2.03 -8.24
N ALA A 15 15.89 1.07 -8.30
CA ALA A 15 17.31 1.32 -8.57
C ALA A 15 17.93 2.36 -7.65
N ASP A 16 18.62 3.34 -8.23
CA ASP A 16 19.37 4.42 -7.59
C ASP A 16 18.48 5.48 -6.92
N GLN A 17 17.15 5.40 -7.10
CA GLN A 17 16.21 6.18 -6.29
C GLN A 17 16.23 5.74 -4.82
N HIS A 18 16.65 4.50 -4.53
CA HIS A 18 16.84 4.04 -3.18
C HIS A 18 18.12 4.58 -2.56
N PHE A 19 18.02 5.12 -1.34
CA PHE A 19 19.18 5.62 -0.59
C PHE A 19 20.24 4.54 -0.29
N LYS A 20 19.81 3.29 -0.08
CA LYS A 20 20.72 2.18 0.24
C LYS A 20 21.05 1.37 -1.01
N GLN A 21 22.34 1.25 -1.31
CA GLN A 21 22.86 0.50 -2.47
C GLN A 21 22.41 -0.96 -2.51
N VAL A 22 22.17 -1.60 -1.35
CA VAL A 22 21.65 -2.97 -1.28
C VAL A 22 20.28 -3.13 -1.97
N LEU A 23 19.52 -2.03 -2.12
CA LEU A 23 18.20 -2.01 -2.78
C LEU A 23 18.27 -1.61 -4.26
N TRP A 24 19.46 -1.37 -4.82
CA TRP A 24 19.59 -0.91 -6.20
C TRP A 24 19.20 -1.96 -7.24
N ASN A 25 19.21 -3.25 -6.89
CA ASN A 25 18.74 -4.30 -7.80
C ASN A 25 17.24 -4.58 -7.63
N TRP A 26 16.50 -3.73 -6.92
CA TRP A 26 15.09 -3.92 -6.59
C TRP A 26 14.23 -2.77 -7.08
N ALA A 27 12.97 -3.09 -7.37
CA ALA A 27 11.86 -2.16 -7.48
C ALA A 27 10.86 -2.45 -6.37
N PHE A 28 10.33 -1.39 -5.77
CA PHE A 28 9.27 -1.45 -4.76
C PHE A 28 8.09 -0.59 -5.21
N CYS A 29 6.91 -1.19 -5.25
CA CYS A 29 5.63 -0.49 -5.34
C CYS A 29 4.95 -0.57 -3.98
N ALA A 30 4.42 0.54 -3.48
CA ALA A 30 3.77 0.60 -2.19
C ALA A 30 2.55 1.51 -2.23
N THR A 31 1.42 1.06 -1.65
CA THR A 31 0.20 1.86 -1.50
C THR A 31 -0.23 1.90 -0.03
N PRO A 32 -0.45 3.09 0.56
CA PRO A 32 -0.90 3.20 1.93
C PRO A 32 -2.35 2.71 2.09
N LEU A 33 -2.64 2.13 3.25
CA LEU A 33 -3.99 1.73 3.66
C LEU A 33 -4.50 2.72 4.72
N PHE A 34 -5.75 3.16 4.57
CA PHE A 34 -6.41 4.02 5.54
C PHE A 34 -7.65 3.33 6.11
N ASP A 35 -7.90 3.52 7.40
CA ASP A 35 -9.15 3.08 8.05
C ASP A 35 -10.33 4.02 7.72
N SER A 36 -11.51 3.71 8.23
CA SER A 36 -12.73 4.53 8.08
C SER A 36 -12.60 5.96 8.59
N LYS A 37 -11.61 6.24 9.44
CA LYS A 37 -11.34 7.56 10.02
C LYS A 37 -10.23 8.29 9.27
N GLY A 38 -9.76 7.75 8.14
CA GLY A 38 -8.66 8.31 7.36
C GLY A 38 -7.30 8.14 8.03
N ARG A 39 -7.17 7.29 9.05
CA ARG A 39 -5.90 7.02 9.74
C ARG A 39 -5.14 5.95 8.98
N LEU A 40 -3.83 6.15 8.82
CA LEU A 40 -2.94 5.13 8.25
C LEU A 40 -2.98 3.87 9.11
N THR A 41 -3.37 2.75 8.51
CA THR A 41 -3.44 1.43 9.18
C THR A 41 -2.37 0.46 8.66
N GLY A 42 -1.81 0.71 7.48
CA GLY A 42 -0.78 -0.15 6.92
C GLY A 42 -0.32 0.26 5.52
N THR A 43 0.37 -0.64 4.82
CA THR A 43 0.82 -0.45 3.44
C THR A 43 0.83 -1.80 2.73
N ILE A 44 0.26 -1.86 1.53
CA ILE A 44 0.46 -2.99 0.61
C ILE A 44 1.71 -2.71 -0.20
N ALA A 45 2.65 -3.66 -0.24
CA ALA A 45 3.88 -3.52 -0.99
C ALA A 45 4.14 -4.72 -1.90
N LEU A 46 4.73 -4.45 -3.06
CA LEU A 46 5.25 -5.43 -4.00
C LEU A 46 6.72 -5.13 -4.23
N ALA A 47 7.57 -6.16 -4.11
CA ALA A 47 9.00 -6.07 -4.37
C ALA A 47 9.38 -7.09 -5.44
N CYS A 48 10.19 -6.66 -6.41
CA CYS A 48 10.75 -7.53 -7.44
C CYS A 48 12.15 -7.06 -7.85
N PRO A 49 12.96 -7.91 -8.49
CA PRO A 49 14.17 -7.46 -9.18
C PRO A 49 13.83 -6.33 -10.15
N VAL A 50 14.68 -5.30 -10.21
CA VAL A 50 14.38 -4.09 -11.00
C VAL A 50 14.18 -4.39 -12.49
N GLU A 51 14.84 -5.43 -13.00
CA GLU A 51 14.73 -5.88 -14.40
C GLU A 51 13.38 -6.55 -14.71
N GLN A 52 12.62 -6.94 -13.68
CA GLN A 52 11.34 -7.64 -13.81
C GLN A 52 10.14 -6.73 -13.54
N THR A 53 10.37 -5.45 -13.21
CA THR A 53 9.28 -4.55 -12.86
C THR A 53 8.42 -4.20 -14.08
N THR A 54 7.11 -4.09 -13.87
CA THR A 54 6.14 -3.74 -14.91
C THR A 54 5.42 -2.44 -14.59
N ALA A 55 4.70 -1.91 -15.59
CA ALA A 55 3.79 -0.79 -15.39
C ALA A 55 2.56 -1.18 -14.55
N ALA A 56 2.22 -2.47 -14.46
CA ALA A 56 1.07 -2.97 -13.72
C ALA A 56 1.33 -3.12 -12.21
N ASP A 57 2.59 -3.17 -11.78
CA ASP A 57 2.96 -3.42 -10.38
C ASP A 57 2.35 -2.38 -9.42
N LEU A 58 2.43 -1.08 -9.76
CA LEU A 58 1.88 -0.03 -8.90
C LEU A 58 0.35 -0.03 -8.89
N PRO A 59 -0.36 -0.09 -10.04
CA PRO A 59 -1.81 -0.30 -10.07
C PRO A 59 -2.27 -1.54 -9.31
N LEU A 60 -1.50 -2.64 -9.33
CA LEU A 60 -1.82 -3.86 -8.59
C LEU A 60 -1.81 -3.60 -7.08
N THR A 61 -0.76 -2.96 -6.56
CA THR A 61 -0.74 -2.60 -5.13
C THR A 61 -1.88 -1.66 -4.74
N LEU A 62 -2.29 -0.76 -5.65
CA LEU A 62 -3.41 0.15 -5.44
C LEU A 62 -4.75 -0.57 -5.40
N ALA A 63 -4.97 -1.51 -6.33
CA ALA A 63 -6.20 -2.31 -6.37
C ALA A 63 -6.35 -3.17 -5.11
N ILE A 64 -5.27 -3.84 -4.69
CA ILE A 64 -5.26 -4.64 -3.45
C ILE A 64 -5.47 -3.74 -2.23
N ALA A 65 -4.83 -2.56 -2.18
CA ALA A 65 -5.01 -1.64 -1.06
C ALA A 65 -6.45 -1.14 -0.94
N ARG A 66 -7.12 -0.87 -2.07
CA ARG A 66 -8.54 -0.52 -2.10
C ARG A 66 -9.41 -1.66 -1.62
N GLU A 67 -9.15 -2.88 -2.07
CA GLU A 67 -9.92 -4.06 -1.67
C GLU A 67 -9.81 -4.30 -0.16
N VAL A 68 -8.59 -4.28 0.39
CA VAL A 68 -8.35 -4.41 1.83
C VAL A 68 -9.01 -3.27 2.60
N GLY A 69 -8.92 -2.02 2.11
CA GLY A 69 -9.62 -0.89 2.70
C GLY A 69 -11.13 -1.10 2.77
N ASN A 70 -11.74 -1.56 1.67
CA ASN A 70 -13.18 -1.84 1.60
C ASN A 70 -13.61 -2.94 2.58
N LEU A 71 -12.82 -3.99 2.73
CA LEU A 71 -13.09 -5.06 3.71
C LEU A 71 -13.04 -4.51 5.15
N LEU A 72 -12.04 -3.72 5.49
CA LEU A 72 -11.92 -3.10 6.82
C LEU A 72 -13.08 -2.13 7.12
N LEU A 73 -13.55 -1.38 6.12
CA LEU A 73 -14.74 -0.53 6.23
C LEU A 73 -15.99 -1.36 6.52
N THR A 74 -16.18 -2.45 5.77
CA THR A 74 -17.34 -3.33 5.90
C THR A 74 -17.40 -3.98 7.27
N ASP A 75 -16.27 -4.54 7.75
CA ASP A 75 -16.18 -5.12 9.10
C ASP A 75 -16.47 -4.10 10.19
N SER A 76 -15.98 -2.86 10.03
CA SER A 76 -16.25 -1.78 10.99
C SER A 76 -17.73 -1.42 11.05
N LEU A 77 -18.44 -1.41 9.92
CA LEU A 77 -19.87 -1.11 9.87
C LEU A 77 -20.69 -2.25 10.49
N LEU A 78 -20.37 -3.51 10.19
CA LEU A 78 -21.03 -4.67 10.79
C LEU A 78 -20.85 -4.69 12.32
N ALA A 79 -19.63 -4.42 12.79
CA ALA A 79 -19.35 -4.34 14.22
C ALA A 79 -20.09 -3.20 14.92
N GLU A 80 -20.32 -2.07 14.24
CA GLU A 80 -21.11 -0.97 14.79
C GLU A 80 -22.60 -1.32 14.86
N THR A 81 -23.17 -1.88 13.79
CA THR A 81 -24.58 -2.32 13.79
C THR A 81 -24.87 -3.30 14.93
N ASN A 82 -23.98 -4.26 15.17
CA ASN A 82 -24.13 -5.23 16.26
C ASN A 82 -24.03 -4.63 17.67
N ARG A 83 -23.45 -3.43 17.83
CA ARG A 83 -23.41 -2.73 19.12
C ARG A 83 -24.73 -2.03 19.47
N HIS A 84 -25.56 -1.74 18.47
CA HIS A 84 -26.84 -1.03 18.62
C HIS A 84 -28.07 -1.96 18.60
N LEU A 85 -27.85 -3.27 18.57
CA LEU A 85 -28.85 -4.33 18.73
C LEU A 85 -28.82 -4.88 20.16
#